data_AF-A0A5B8TJ59-F1
#
_entry.id   AF-A0A5B8TJ59-F1
#
_cell.length_a   1.000
_cell.length_b   1.000
_cell.length_c   1.000
_cell.angle_alpha   90.00
_cell.angle_beta   90.00
_cell.angle_gamma   90.00
#
_symmetry.space_group_name_H-M   'P 1'
#
loop_
_entity.id
_entity.type
_entity.pdbx_description
1 polymer ?
#
loop_
_entity_poly.entity_id
_entity_poly.type
_entity_poly.pdbx_seq_one_letter_code
_entity_poly.pdbx_strand_id
1 'polypeptide(L)'
;MKISLLKLPGLYDTLFMLFLLLSCAVLGIGHILPLFHVDNFMAARTALLSHLAIFTWIGIGLHLISYLRAFQIPAMLLANIAGIGAFLIFWLLPSVALVPSLLLIGAILLTQKTAKHKARLHQASPQEQNSSY
;
A
#
# COMPACT_ATOMS: atom_id res chain seq x y z
N MET A 1 -17.22 -1.13 -13.82
CA MET A 1 -16.79 -0.41 -12.61
C MET A 1 -15.55 0.41 -12.95
N LYS A 2 -15.65 1.75 -13.11
CA LYS A 2 -14.48 2.58 -13.47
C LYS A 2 -13.55 2.71 -12.27
N ILE A 3 -12.47 1.94 -12.22
CA ILE A 3 -11.44 2.08 -11.18
C ILE A 3 -10.76 3.42 -11.40
N SER A 4 -10.96 4.35 -10.47
CA SER A 4 -10.30 5.66 -10.53
C SER A 4 -8.81 5.45 -10.30
N LEU A 5 -7.97 5.92 -11.24
CA LEU A 5 -6.51 5.86 -11.17
C LEU A 5 -5.94 6.45 -9.86
N LEU A 6 -6.69 7.34 -9.19
CA LEU A 6 -6.33 7.88 -7.86
C LEU A 6 -6.37 6.82 -6.74
N LYS A 7 -7.15 5.75 -6.89
CA LYS A 7 -7.28 4.67 -5.89
C LYS A 7 -6.36 3.50 -6.17
N LEU A 8 -5.71 3.50 -7.33
CA LEU A 8 -4.84 2.42 -7.79
C LEU A 8 -3.63 2.20 -6.86
N PRO A 9 -2.93 3.25 -6.35
CA PRO A 9 -1.81 3.05 -5.44
C PRO A 9 -2.26 2.40 -4.14
N GLY A 10 -3.32 2.89 -3.50
CA GLY A 10 -3.83 2.29 -2.25
C GLY A 10 -4.30 0.84 -2.40
N LEU A 11 -4.84 0.46 -3.57
CA LEU A 11 -5.15 -0.94 -3.88
C LEU A 11 -3.87 -1.78 -3.98
N TYR A 12 -2.88 -1.29 -4.69
CA TYR A 12 -1.59 -1.94 -4.84
C TYR A 12 -0.87 -2.10 -3.49
N ASP A 13 -0.84 -1.05 -2.66
CA ASP A 13 -0.28 -1.08 -1.31
C ASP A 13 -0.92 -2.18 -0.45
N THR A 14 -2.24 -2.33 -0.56
CA THR A 14 -3.00 -3.37 0.14
C THR A 14 -2.61 -4.77 -0.34
N LEU A 15 -2.50 -4.97 -1.66
CA LEU A 15 -2.06 -6.25 -2.24
C LEU A 15 -0.61 -6.57 -1.84
N PHE A 16 0.28 -5.59 -1.89
CA PHE A 16 1.67 -5.74 -1.48
C PHE A 16 1.77 -6.15 0.00
N MET A 17 1.02 -5.47 0.88
CA MET A 17 0.93 -5.81 2.29
C MET A 17 0.38 -7.23 2.53
N LEU A 18 -0.62 -7.65 1.75
CA LEU A 18 -1.15 -9.01 1.82
C LEU A 18 -0.09 -10.05 1.43
N PHE A 19 0.63 -9.83 0.33
CA PHE A 19 1.72 -10.70 -0.09
C PHE A 19 2.85 -10.75 0.93
N LEU A 20 3.19 -9.61 1.54
CA LEU A 20 4.18 -9.53 2.61
C LEU A 20 3.75 -10.29 3.87
N LEU A 21 2.47 -10.21 4.25
CA LEU A 21 1.92 -10.99 5.36
C LEU A 21 1.90 -12.49 5.07
N LEU A 22 1.47 -12.88 3.87
CA LEU A 22 1.47 -14.28 3.43
C LEU A 22 2.89 -14.85 3.44
N SER A 23 3.85 -14.08 2.94
CA SER A 23 5.28 -14.39 2.96
C SER A 23 5.80 -14.67 4.37
N CYS A 24 5.47 -13.80 5.33
CA CYS A 24 5.81 -13.98 6.74
C CYS A 24 5.11 -15.20 7.35
N ALA A 25 3.84 -15.46 7.00
CA ALA A 25 3.10 -16.61 7.49
C ALA A 25 3.70 -17.93 7.00
N VAL A 26 4.06 -18.03 5.71
CA VAL A 26 4.73 -19.21 5.14
C VAL A 26 6.08 -19.46 5.82
N LEU A 27 6.89 -18.42 6.00
CA LEU A 27 8.16 -18.53 6.72
C LEU A 27 7.97 -18.95 8.18
N GLY A 28 6.98 -18.38 8.86
CA GLY A 28 6.66 -18.70 10.26
C GLY A 28 6.19 -20.15 10.42
N ILE A 29 5.28 -20.61 9.55
CA ILE A 29 4.81 -22.00 9.54
C ILE A 29 5.96 -22.96 9.23
N GLY A 30 6.80 -22.64 8.23
CA GLY A 30 7.99 -23.45 7.91
C GLY A 30 8.95 -23.55 9.10
N HIS A 31 9.17 -22.46 9.82
CA HIS A 31 10.05 -22.49 10.99
C HIS A 31 9.50 -23.34 12.15
N ILE A 32 8.18 -23.40 12.33
CA ILE A 32 7.53 -24.10 13.45
C ILE A 32 7.25 -25.57 13.12
N LEU A 33 6.95 -25.91 11.86
CA LEU A 33 6.64 -27.28 11.47
C LEU A 33 7.90 -28.09 11.18
N PRO A 34 8.14 -29.20 11.91
CA PRO A 34 9.32 -30.05 11.69
C PRO A 34 9.34 -30.71 10.30
N LEU A 35 8.22 -30.73 9.57
CA LEU A 35 8.14 -31.22 8.20
C LEU A 35 8.82 -30.28 7.17
N PHE A 36 8.95 -29.00 7.50
CA PHE A 36 9.48 -27.95 6.64
C PHE A 36 10.70 -27.31 7.30
N HIS A 37 11.77 -28.07 7.56
CA HIS A 37 12.96 -27.53 8.22
C HIS A 37 13.60 -26.39 7.40
N VAL A 38 13.33 -25.15 7.81
CA VAL A 38 14.04 -23.96 7.33
C VAL A 38 15.23 -23.73 8.25
N ASP A 39 16.36 -24.37 7.94
CA ASP A 39 17.56 -24.36 8.78
C ASP A 39 18.16 -22.97 9.01
N ASN A 40 17.85 -22.01 8.12
CA ASN A 40 18.36 -20.65 8.21
C ASN A 40 17.27 -19.61 7.93
N PHE A 41 16.39 -19.43 8.93
CA PHE A 41 15.24 -18.52 8.87
C PHE A 41 15.59 -17.09 8.43
N MET A 42 16.73 -16.55 8.88
CA MET A 42 17.19 -15.21 8.49
C MET A 42 17.57 -15.13 7.00
N ALA A 43 18.24 -16.16 6.47
CA ALA A 43 18.60 -16.22 5.06
C ALA A 43 17.35 -16.41 4.17
N ALA A 44 16.45 -17.32 4.55
CA ALA A 44 15.18 -17.54 3.85
C ALA A 44 14.30 -16.27 3.84
N ARG A 45 14.21 -15.59 4.99
CA ARG A 45 13.53 -14.28 5.11
C ARG A 45 14.15 -13.25 4.18
N THR A 46 15.47 -13.13 4.15
CA THR A 46 16.16 -12.13 3.33
C THR A 46 15.97 -12.40 1.84
N ALA A 47 16.07 -13.67 1.42
CA ALA A 47 15.86 -14.08 0.03
C ALA A 47 14.42 -13.78 -0.43
N LEU A 48 13.44 -14.07 0.41
CA LEU A 48 12.03 -13.89 0.10
C LEU A 48 11.64 -12.41 0.03
N LEU A 49 12.15 -11.59 0.97
CA LEU A 49 11.96 -10.14 0.94
C LEU A 49 12.69 -9.49 -0.25
N SER A 50 13.84 -10.03 -0.67
CA SER A 50 14.56 -9.55 -1.86
C SER A 50 13.78 -9.80 -3.15
N HIS A 51 13.05 -10.92 -3.25
CA HIS A 51 12.14 -11.14 -4.38
C HIS A 51 10.96 -10.17 -4.35
N LEU A 52 10.39 -9.91 -3.17
CA LEU A 52 9.35 -8.89 -3.00
C LEU A 52 9.85 -7.48 -3.35
N ALA A 53 11.14 -7.20 -3.15
CA ALA A 53 11.74 -5.90 -3.42
C ALA A 53 11.64 -5.50 -4.90
N ILE A 54 11.54 -6.44 -5.84
CA ILE A 54 11.36 -6.13 -7.28
C ILE A 54 10.02 -5.43 -7.53
N PHE A 55 8.98 -5.84 -6.79
CA PHE A 55 7.64 -5.27 -6.97
C PHE A 55 7.56 -3.82 -6.47
N THR A 56 8.47 -3.38 -5.60
CA THR A 56 8.49 -1.99 -5.10
C THR A 56 8.57 -0.95 -6.22
N TRP A 57 9.27 -1.25 -7.32
CA TRP A 57 9.35 -0.37 -8.48
C TRP A 57 8.00 -0.10 -9.14
N ILE A 58 7.13 -1.11 -9.18
CA ILE A 58 5.76 -0.96 -9.68
C ILE A 58 5.00 -0.02 -8.73
N GLY A 59 5.10 -0.24 -7.42
CA GLY A 59 4.49 0.62 -6.41
C GLY A 59 4.93 2.09 -6.49
N ILE A 60 6.24 2.34 -6.66
CA ILE A 60 6.80 3.69 -6.86
C ILE A 60 6.21 4.33 -8.10
N GLY A 61 6.14 3.60 -9.22
CA GLY A 61 5.54 4.08 -10.46
C GLY A 61 4.07 4.47 -10.28
N LEU A 62 3.27 3.64 -9.59
CA LEU A 62 1.87 3.95 -9.29
C LEU A 62 1.72 5.22 -8.44
N HIS A 63 2.52 5.37 -7.38
CA HIS A 63 2.46 6.56 -6.55
C HIS A 63 2.91 7.81 -7.28
N LEU A 64 3.90 7.72 -8.17
CA LEU A 64 4.34 8.85 -8.98
C LEU A 64 3.26 9.31 -9.96
N ILE A 65 2.62 8.38 -10.66
CA ILE A 65 1.48 8.67 -11.56
C ILE A 65 0.32 9.31 -10.77
N SER A 66 0.02 8.77 -9.58
CA SER A 66 -0.99 9.33 -8.69
C SER A 66 -0.62 10.73 -8.17
N TYR A 67 0.65 10.94 -7.83
CA TYR A 67 1.17 12.21 -7.32
C TYR A 67 0.98 13.32 -8.34
N LEU A 68 1.37 13.08 -9.61
CA LEU A 68 1.21 14.05 -10.69
C LEU A 68 -0.27 14.44 -10.92
N ARG A 69 -1.20 13.51 -10.67
CA ARG A 69 -2.64 13.74 -10.88
C ARG A 69 -3.34 14.33 -9.66
N ALA A 70 -2.79 14.15 -8.46
CA ALA A 70 -3.41 14.52 -7.19
C ALA A 70 -2.92 15.88 -6.64
N PHE A 71 -2.33 16.73 -7.48
CA PHE A 71 -1.75 18.03 -7.07
C PHE A 71 -2.70 18.93 -6.26
N GLN A 72 -4.01 18.77 -6.43
CA GLN A 72 -5.04 19.57 -5.74
C GLN A 72 -5.55 18.94 -4.43
N ILE A 73 -5.07 17.76 -4.03
CA ILE A 73 -5.54 17.03 -2.85
C ILE A 73 -4.37 16.77 -1.88
N PRO A 74 -4.18 17.63 -0.85
CA PRO A 74 -3.01 17.56 0.04
C PRO A 74 -2.86 16.21 0.75
N ALA A 75 -3.96 15.60 1.18
CA ALA A 75 -3.95 14.30 1.85
C ALA A 75 -3.48 13.15 0.92
N MET A 76 -3.76 13.26 -0.38
CA MET A 76 -3.37 12.27 -1.36
C MET A 76 -1.92 12.45 -1.81
N LEU A 77 -1.42 13.69 -1.88
CA LEU A 77 0.01 13.97 -2.03
C LEU A 77 0.81 13.35 -0.88
N LEU A 78 0.38 13.56 0.36
CA LEU A 78 1.03 12.97 1.54
C LEU A 78 1.01 11.44 1.50
N ALA A 79 -0.11 10.84 1.10
CA ALA A 79 -0.21 9.39 0.92
C ALA A 79 0.78 8.87 -0.13
N ASN A 80 0.92 9.59 -1.25
CA ASN A 80 1.87 9.20 -2.30
C ASN A 80 3.33 9.36 -1.87
N ILE A 81 3.68 10.42 -1.14
CA ILE A 81 5.03 10.60 -0.58
C ILE A 81 5.34 9.48 0.42
N ALA A 82 4.40 9.17 1.31
CA ALA A 82 4.55 8.08 2.28
C ALA A 82 4.74 6.73 1.59
N GLY A 83 3.96 6.45 0.53
CA GLY A 83 4.08 5.22 -0.26
C GLY A 83 5.40 5.11 -1.01
N ILE A 84 5.87 6.17 -1.66
CA ILE A 84 7.20 6.21 -2.31
C ILE A 84 8.30 5.97 -1.28
N GLY A 85 8.23 6.66 -0.14
CA GLY A 85 9.18 6.48 0.97
C GLY A 85 9.18 5.04 1.49
N ALA A 86 8.01 4.44 1.67
CA ALA A 86 7.89 3.06 2.09
C ALA A 86 8.54 2.09 1.09
N PHE A 87 8.25 2.23 -0.20
CA PHE A 87 8.81 1.34 -1.22
C PHE A 87 10.32 1.50 -1.38
N LEU A 88 10.85 2.72 -1.27
CA LEU A 88 12.29 2.97 -1.26
C LEU A 88 12.99 2.35 -0.05
N ILE A 89 12.42 2.51 1.15
CA ILE A 89 12.97 1.91 2.37
C ILE A 89 12.95 0.38 2.28
N PHE A 90 11.84 -0.20 1.80
CA PHE A 90 11.73 -1.65 1.64
C PHE A 90 12.71 -2.20 0.60
N TRP A 91 12.92 -1.48 -0.50
CA TRP A 91 13.87 -1.87 -1.53
C TRP A 91 15.33 -1.79 -1.04
N LEU A 92 15.70 -0.72 -0.34
CA LEU A 92 17.06 -0.50 0.14
C LEU A 92 17.41 -1.39 1.34
N LEU A 93 16.46 -1.53 2.28
CA LEU A 93 16.63 -2.29 3.52
C LEU A 93 15.42 -3.23 3.72
N PRO A 94 15.35 -4.35 2.97
CA PRO A 94 14.26 -5.31 3.14
C PRO A 94 14.22 -5.91 4.56
N SER A 95 15.36 -5.94 5.26
CA SER A 95 15.46 -6.43 6.64
C SER A 95 14.65 -5.63 7.65
N VAL A 96 14.30 -4.36 7.37
CA VAL A 96 13.51 -3.49 8.27
C VAL A 96 12.05 -3.34 7.83
N ALA A 97 11.48 -4.37 7.19
CA ALA A 97 10.12 -4.39 6.61
C ALA A 97 8.99 -3.79 7.48
N LEU A 98 9.13 -3.75 8.81
CA LEU A 98 8.14 -3.10 9.69
C LEU A 98 7.97 -1.60 9.43
N VAL A 99 9.07 -0.86 9.20
CA VAL A 99 9.02 0.57 8.92
C VAL A 99 8.20 0.87 7.66
N PRO A 100 8.52 0.30 6.49
CA PRO A 100 7.74 0.54 5.28
C PRO A 100 6.31 -0.03 5.39
N SER A 101 6.06 -1.10 6.13
CA SER A 101 4.69 -1.55 6.42
C SER A 101 3.86 -0.49 7.15
N LEU A 102 4.41 0.18 8.17
CA LEU A 102 3.71 1.25 8.88
C LEU A 102 3.43 2.46 7.98
N LEU A 103 4.38 2.83 7.12
CA LEU A 103 4.18 3.91 6.15
C LEU A 103 3.10 3.55 5.12
N LEU A 104 3.08 2.32 4.60
CA LEU A 104 2.04 1.84 3.68
C LEU A 104 0.66 1.84 4.34
N ILE A 105 0.56 1.41 5.61
CA ILE A 105 -0.70 1.49 6.37
C ILE A 105 -1.17 2.95 6.46
N GLY A 106 -0.26 3.88 6.77
CA GLY A 106 -0.56 5.32 6.77
C GLY A 106 -1.07 5.82 5.40
N ALA A 107 -0.39 5.44 4.32
CA ALA A 107 -0.77 5.80 2.95
C ALA A 107 -2.15 5.26 2.56
N ILE A 108 -2.46 4.01 2.93
CA ILE A 108 -3.77 3.38 2.71
C ILE A 108 -4.85 4.15 3.48
N LEU A 109 -4.64 4.45 4.76
CA LEU A 109 -5.61 5.16 5.59
C LEU A 109 -5.90 6.57 5.07
N LEU A 110 -4.86 7.31 4.64
CA LEU A 110 -5.02 8.63 4.03
C LEU A 110 -5.79 8.55 2.70
N THR A 111 -5.52 7.54 1.89
CA THR A 111 -6.24 7.29 0.63
C THR A 111 -7.71 6.98 0.89
N GLN A 112 -8.01 6.14 1.89
CA GLN A 112 -9.38 5.82 2.31
C GLN A 112 -10.12 7.04 2.86
N LYS A 113 -9.48 7.84 3.72
CA LYS A 113 -10.07 9.08 4.27
C LYS A 113 -10.44 10.05 3.15
N THR A 114 -9.55 10.23 2.18
CA THR A 114 -9.78 11.07 1.00
C THR A 114 -10.95 10.55 0.15
N ALA A 115 -10.99 9.24 -0.10
CA ALA A 115 -12.09 8.62 -0.85
C ALA A 115 -13.44 8.76 -0.13
N LYS A 116 -13.48 8.59 1.19
CA LYS A 116 -14.68 8.75 2.01
C LYS A 116 -15.15 10.20 2.06
N HIS A 117 -14.23 11.16 2.15
CA HIS A 117 -14.56 12.59 2.10
C HIS A 117 -15.16 12.98 0.75
N LYS A 118 -14.57 12.52 -0.37
CA LYS A 118 -15.11 12.77 -1.71
C LYS A 118 -16.48 12.13 -1.92
N ALA A 119 -16.72 10.91 -1.39
CA ALA A 119 -18.01 10.26 -1.47
C ALA A 119 -19.10 11.03 -0.71
N ARG A 120 -18.79 11.56 0.49
CA ARG A 120 -19.71 12.39 1.27
C ARG A 120 -20.08 13.69 0.55
N LEU A 121 -19.11 14.36 -0.09
CA LEU A 121 -19.38 15.56 -0.88
C LEU A 121 -20.31 15.27 -2.07
N HIS A 122 -20.11 14.14 -2.78
CA HIS A 122 -21.01 13.72 -3.85
C HIS A 122 -22.39 13.26 -3.38
N GLN A 123 -22.55 12.83 -2.12
CA GLN A 123 -23.84 12.47 -1.53
C GLN A 123 -24.59 13.65 -0.91
N ALA A 124 -23.88 14.72 -0.52
CA ALA A 124 -24.51 15.97 -0.08
C ALA A 124 -25.06 16.80 -1.26
N SER A 125 -24.43 16.70 -2.44
CA SER A 125 -24.81 17.44 -3.65
C SER A 125 -26.12 17.03 -4.38
N PRO A 126 -26.72 15.83 -4.25
CA PRO A 126 -27.95 15.49 -4.96
C PRO A 126 -29.25 15.92 -4.26
N GLN A 127 -29.23 16.34 -2.99
CA GLN A 127 -30.46 16.69 -2.25
C GLN A 127 -30.83 18.17 -2.26
N GLU A 128 -29.91 19.09 -2.56
CA GLU A 128 -30.27 20.53 -2.65
C GLU A 128 -30.97 20.91 -3.95
N GLN A 129 -31.00 20.05 -4.96
CA GLN A 129 -31.62 20.38 -6.26
C GLN A 129 -33.08 19.90 -6.39
N ASN A 130 -33.64 19.21 -5.39
CA ASN A 130 -35.03 18.71 -5.44
C ASN A 130 -35.95 19.27 -4.35
N SER A 131 -35.58 20.41 -3.74
CA SER A 131 -36.40 21.11 -2.73
C SER A 131 -36.73 22.56 -3.12
N SER A 132 -36.61 22.88 -4.41
CA SER A 132 -37.06 24.16 -4.95
C SER A 132 -37.68 23.91 -6.32
N TYR A 133 -38.89 23.35 -6.36
CA TYR A 133 -39.95 23.65 -7.33
C TYR A 133 -41.27 23.11 -6.78
#